data_AF-A0A2D6XFN0-F1
#
_entry.id   AF-A0A2D6XFN0-F1
#
_cell.length_a   1.000
_cell.length_b   1.000
_cell.length_c   1.000
_cell.angle_alpha   90.00
_cell.angle_beta   90.00
_cell.angle_gamma   90.00
#
_symmetry.space_group_name_H-M   'P 1'
#
loop_
_entity.id
_entity.type
_entity.pdbx_description
1 polymer ?
#
loop_
_entity_poly.entity_id
_entity_poly.type
_entity_poly.pdbx_seq_one_letter_code
_entity_poly.pdbx_strand_id
1 'polypeptide(L)' 'MSTILAICSEYSDNVWYSGIEVNGNPDKIAIEIGREYRFAFLKIMGKIGYCLDSMKRGDDHYCVLTLVKSEQGAFSR' A
#
# COMPACT_ATOMS: atom_id res chain seq x y z
N MET A 1 15.14 7.30 4.46
CA MET A 1 14.02 7.08 3.50
C MET A 1 13.06 6.10 4.16
N SER A 2 11.76 6.41 4.29
CA SER A 2 10.84 5.45 4.92
C SER A 2 10.67 4.24 3.98
N THR A 3 10.72 3.04 4.56
CA THR A 3 10.61 1.75 3.82
C THR A 3 9.37 1.71 2.94
N ILE A 4 8.29 2.37 3.36
CA ILE A 4 7.02 2.46 2.62
C ILE A 4 7.17 3.22 1.31
N LEU A 5 7.85 4.39 1.33
CA LEU A 5 8.04 5.19 0.13
C LEU A 5 8.89 4.43 -0.89
N ALA A 6 9.96 3.76 -0.44
CA ALA A 6 10.80 2.94 -1.31
C ALA A 6 10.00 1.80 -1.96
N ILE A 7 9.23 1.05 -1.16
CA ILE A 7 8.37 -0.02 -1.69
C ILE A 7 7.36 0.54 -2.69
N CYS A 8 6.65 1.61 -2.37
CA CYS A 8 5.62 2.13 -3.28
C CYS A 8 6.22 2.59 -4.61
N SER A 9 7.39 3.23 -4.59
CA SER A 9 8.12 3.65 -5.80
C SER A 9 8.65 2.49 -6.66
N GLU A 10 8.84 1.29 -6.09
CA GLU A 10 9.18 0.10 -6.89
C GLU A 10 8.02 -0.38 -7.78
N TYR A 11 6.78 -0.06 -7.38
CA TYR A 11 5.57 -0.57 -8.04
C TYR A 11 4.79 0.49 -8.82
N SER A 12 4.96 1.77 -8.49
CA SER A 12 4.27 2.86 -9.16
C SER A 12 4.85 4.24 -8.85
N ASP A 13 4.80 5.13 -9.85
CA ASP A 13 4.97 6.57 -9.65
C ASP A 13 3.66 7.26 -9.21
N ASN A 14 2.52 6.58 -9.36
CA ASN A 14 1.19 7.09 -9.04
C ASN A 14 0.75 6.62 -7.64
N VAL A 15 1.23 7.34 -6.62
CA VAL A 15 0.99 7.05 -5.20
C VAL A 15 0.52 8.29 -4.44
N TRP A 16 -0.51 8.14 -3.64
CA TRP A 16 -1.06 9.17 -2.76
C TRP A 16 -0.98 8.72 -1.30
N TYR A 17 -0.52 9.63 -0.45
CA TYR A 17 -0.35 9.39 0.99
C TYR A 17 -1.22 10.35 1.78
N SER A 18 -1.81 9.88 2.88
CA SER A 18 -2.56 10.73 3.82
C SER A 18 -2.34 10.27 5.26
N GLY A 19 -2.54 11.18 6.22
CA GLY A 19 -2.30 10.91 7.64
C GLY A 19 -0.82 10.62 7.92
N ILE A 20 0.08 11.49 7.42
CA ILE A 20 1.52 11.34 7.73
C ILE A 20 1.74 11.87 9.14
N GLU A 21 1.89 10.96 10.10
CA GLU A 21 2.24 11.31 11.48
C GLU A 21 3.71 11.77 11.59
N VAL A 22 4.09 12.26 12.78
CA VAL A 22 5.46 12.68 13.12
C VAL A 22 6.49 11.57 12.88
N ASN A 23 6.07 10.30 12.93
CA ASN A 23 6.89 9.13 12.66
C ASN A 23 7.18 8.87 11.17
N GLY A 24 6.61 9.68 10.27
CA GLY A 24 6.88 9.64 8.83
C GLY A 24 6.21 8.50 8.06
N ASN A 25 5.32 7.74 8.71
CA ASN A 25 4.52 6.68 8.08
C ASN A 25 3.09 7.18 7.83
N PRO A 26 2.53 7.00 6.63
CA PRO A 26 1.17 7.42 6.30
C PRO A 26 0.12 6.46 6.89
N ASP A 27 -0.97 6.96 7.44
CA ASP A 27 -2.08 6.12 7.90
C ASP A 27 -2.82 5.43 6.75
N LYS A 28 -2.85 6.09 5.59
CA LYS A 28 -3.55 5.61 4.40
C LYS A 28 -2.74 5.87 3.13
N ILE A 29 -2.69 4.87 2.26
CA ILE A 29 -1.96 4.86 1.00
C ILE A 29 -2.93 4.49 -0.11
N ALA A 30 -3.01 5.29 -1.17
CA ALA A 30 -3.61 4.87 -2.42
C ALA A 30 -2.52 4.71 -3.47
N ILE A 31 -2.54 3.62 -4.23
CA ILE A 31 -1.54 3.34 -5.27
C ILE A 31 -2.23 2.77 -6.50
N GLU A 32 -1.92 3.32 -7.66
CA GLU A 32 -2.28 2.71 -8.94
C GLU A 32 -1.18 1.73 -9.33
N ILE A 33 -1.51 0.46 -9.50
CA ILE A 33 -0.53 -0.60 -9.74
C ILE A 33 -1.00 -1.54 -10.85
N GLY A 34 -0.05 -2.09 -11.60
CA GLY A 34 -0.29 -3.20 -12.52
C GLY A 34 -0.94 -4.38 -11.80
N ARG A 35 -1.99 -4.96 -12.40
CA ARG A 35 -2.77 -6.06 -11.80
C ARG A 35 -1.91 -7.30 -11.54
N GLU A 36 -0.88 -7.53 -12.34
CA GLU A 36 0.11 -8.58 -12.20
C GLU A 36 0.91 -8.48 -10.90
N TYR A 37 1.15 -7.26 -10.40
CA TYR A 37 1.92 -7.01 -9.20
C TYR A 37 1.08 -6.95 -7.93
N ARG A 38 -0.25 -6.83 -8.06
CA ARG A 38 -1.19 -6.64 -6.94
C ARG A 38 -0.93 -7.59 -5.76
N PHE A 39 -0.83 -8.89 -6.02
CA PHE A 39 -0.68 -9.88 -4.94
C PHE A 39 0.69 -9.80 -4.25
N ALA A 40 1.75 -9.57 -5.03
CA ALA A 40 3.10 -9.41 -4.47
C ALA A 40 3.18 -8.15 -3.59
N PHE A 41 2.66 -7.04 -4.09
CA PHE A 41 2.58 -5.78 -3.36
C PHE A 41 1.79 -5.91 -2.05
N LEU A 42 0.57 -6.47 -2.10
CA LEU A 42 -0.25 -6.66 -0.90
C LEU A 42 0.43 -7.54 0.16
N LYS A 43 1.18 -8.57 -0.27
CA LYS A 43 1.93 -9.44 0.66
C LYS A 43 3.06 -8.68 1.36
N ILE A 44 3.76 -7.80 0.65
CA ILE A 44 4.82 -6.96 1.24
C ILE A 44 4.19 -5.96 2.21
N MET A 45 3.15 -5.25 1.79
CA MET A 45 2.44 -4.25 2.59
C MET A 45 1.84 -4.85 3.88
N GLY A 46 1.29 -6.07 3.80
CA GLY A 46 0.82 -6.81 4.96
C GLY A 46 1.89 -7.10 6.01
N LYS A 47 3.12 -7.41 5.60
CA LYS A 47 4.26 -7.65 6.52
C LYS A 47 4.69 -6.40 7.27
N ILE A 48 4.47 -5.22 6.69
CA ILE A 48 4.82 -3.93 7.29
C ILE A 48 3.62 -3.25 7.96
N GLY A 49 2.50 -3.97 8.14
CA GLY A 49 1.36 -3.51 8.92
C GLY A 49 0.31 -2.73 8.16
N TYR A 50 0.17 -2.93 6.84
CA TYR A 50 -0.92 -2.34 6.05
C TYR A 50 -1.87 -3.41 5.54
N CYS A 51 -3.17 -3.14 5.60
CA CYS A 51 -4.22 -3.99 5.05
C CYS A 51 -4.95 -3.29 3.90
N LEU A 52 -5.52 -4.09 3.00
CA LEU A 52 -6.36 -3.58 1.92
C LEU A 52 -7.70 -3.10 2.48
N ASP A 53 -7.98 -1.81 2.33
CA ASP A 53 -9.25 -1.16 2.66
C ASP A 53 -10.24 -1.28 1.49
N SER A 54 -9.78 -0.92 0.29
CA SER A 54 -10.60 -1.02 -0.92
C SER A 54 -9.76 -1.14 -2.18
N MET A 55 -10.37 -1.64 -3.25
CA MET A 55 -9.78 -1.73 -4.58
C MET A 55 -10.76 -1.19 -5.61
N LYS A 56 -10.29 -0.27 -6.45
CA LYS A 56 -11.03 0.20 -7.63
C LYS A 56 -10.37 -0.35 -8.88
N ARG A 57 -11.18 -0.87 -9.81
CA ARG A 57 -10.70 -1.16 -11.17
C ARG A 57 -10.43 0.18 -11.86
N GLY A 58 -9.19 0.37 -12.30
CA GLY A 58 -8.87 1.38 -13.31
C GLY A 58 -9.16 0.76 -14.67
N ASP A 59 -8.15 0.73 -15.53
CA ASP A 59 -8.24 0.12 -16.86
C ASP A 59 -7.92 -1.38 -16.83
N ASP A 60 -7.83 -2.03 -17.99
CA ASP A 60 -7.64 -3.49 -18.10
C ASP A 60 -6.34 -4.00 -17.46
N HIS A 61 -5.31 -3.14 -17.43
CA HIS A 61 -3.98 -3.48 -16.90
C HIS A 61 -3.75 -2.99 -15.47
N TYR A 62 -4.51 -2.00 -15.00
CA TYR A 62 -4.24 -1.32 -13.73
C TYR A 62 -5.39 -1.47 -12.73
N CYS A 63 -5.08 -1.29 -11.46
CA CYS A 63 -6.04 -1.13 -10.38
C CYS A 63 -5.51 -0.15 -9.35
N VAL A 64 -6.43 0.56 -8.69
CA VAL A 64 -6.09 1.42 -7.56
C VAL A 64 -6.37 0.64 -6.29
N LEU A 65 -5.33 0.42 -5.49
CA LEU A 65 -5.41 -0.17 -4.17
C LEU A 65 -5.40 0.94 -3.14
N THR A 66 -6.31 0.87 -2.18
CA THR A 66 -6.33 1.72 -1.01
C THR A 66 -5.97 0.87 0.20
N LEU A 67 -4.89 1.22 0.87
CA LEU A 67 -4.37 0.55 2.05
C LEU A 67 -4.52 1.43 3.28
N VAL A 68 -4.80 0.83 4.42
CA VAL A 68 -4.80 1.50 5.72
C VAL A 68 -3.87 0.77 6.69
N LYS A 69 -3.33 1.52 7.64
CA LYS A 69 -2.52 0.96 8.73
C LYS A 69 -3.39 0.00 9.56
N SER A 70 -2.91 -1.23 9.70
CA SER A 70 -3.56 -2.24 10.53
C SER A 70 -3.05 -2.08 11.96
N GLU A 71 -3.94 -1.73 12.90
CA GLU A 71 -3.60 -1.71 14.34
C GLU A 71 -3.29 -3.11 14.91
N GLN A 72 -3.63 -4.16 14.15
CA GLN A 72 -3.19 -5.52 14.43
C GLN A 72 -1.99 -5.85 13.55
N GLY A 73 -0.80 -5.92 14.15
CA GLY A 73 0.37 -6.56 13.55
C GLY A 73 0.00 -7.97 13.12
N ALA A 74 -0.19 -8.17 11.82
CA ALA A 74 -0.74 -9.38 11.22
C ALA A 74 0.24 -10.58 11.21
N PHE A 75 1.03 -10.76 12.27
CA PHE A 75 1.85 -11.94 12.55
C PHE A 75 1.97 -12.22 14.06
N SER A 76 0.87 -12.11 14.80
CA SER A 76 0.75 -12.74 16.12
C SER A 76 -0.16 -13.97 16.04
N ARG A 77 0.37 -15.06 15.48
CA ARG A 77 0.03 -16.46 15.79
C ARG A 77 0.93 -17.44 15.03
#